data_AF-A0A5C5AJP2-F1
#
_entry.id   AF-A0A5C5AJP2-F1
#
_cell.length_a   1.000
_cell.length_b   1.000
_cell.length_c   1.000
_cell.angle_alpha   90.00
_cell.angle_beta   90.00
_cell.angle_gamma   90.00
#
_symmetry.space_group_name_H-M   'P 1'
#
loop_
_entity.id
_entity.type
_entity.pdbx_description
1 polymer ?
#
loop_
_entity_poly.entity_id
_entity_poly.type
_entity_poly.pdbx_seq_one_letter_code
_entity_poly.pdbx_strand_id
1 'polypeptide(L)'
;MTKSKPYSKEEKNFITNLHVALKPLGFKKKRHTFCKAENGFYKLINIQKSQFEDSFYVNIGVHPIGLPQLITDQLQIQENISIFDCILQTRIEPIHMKQNQLLHNVSHETIDIPNYLSTIFDWFHV
;
A
#
# COMPACT_ATOMS: atom_id res chain seq x y z
N MET A 1 -7.40 25.16 3.79
CA MET A 1 -7.43 23.68 3.73
C MET A 1 -8.03 23.25 2.41
N THR A 2 -7.22 22.84 1.43
CA THR A 2 -7.71 22.27 0.17
C THR A 2 -8.33 20.90 0.48
N LYS A 3 -9.62 20.72 0.15
CA LYS A 3 -10.28 19.41 0.25
C LYS A 3 -9.53 18.42 -0.65
N SER A 4 -9.12 17.28 -0.10
CA SER A 4 -8.49 16.21 -0.87
C SER A 4 -9.42 15.77 -2.01
N LYS A 5 -8.91 15.71 -3.25
CA LYS A 5 -9.69 15.22 -4.40
C LYS A 5 -10.19 13.80 -4.12
N PRO A 6 -11.47 13.48 -4.39
CA PRO A 6 -12.00 12.13 -4.20
C PRO A 6 -11.23 11.10 -5.03
N TYR A 7 -11.11 9.88 -4.51
CA TYR A 7 -10.48 8.76 -5.21
C TYR A 7 -11.18 8.45 -6.54
N SER A 8 -10.39 8.24 -7.60
CA SER A 8 -10.91 7.88 -8.93
C SER A 8 -11.53 6.48 -8.90
N LYS A 9 -12.24 6.11 -9.98
CA LYS A 9 -12.84 4.77 -10.09
C LYS A 9 -11.75 3.70 -10.21
N GLU A 10 -10.68 4.04 -10.92
CA GLU A 10 -9.51 3.20 -11.19
C GLU A 10 -8.76 2.87 -9.90
N GLU A 11 -8.55 3.87 -9.04
CA GLU A 11 -7.89 3.67 -7.74
C GLU A 11 -8.74 2.82 -6.79
N LYS A 12 -10.07 3.02 -6.79
CA LYS A 12 -11.00 2.18 -6.02
C LYS A 12 -10.98 0.73 -6.51
N ASN A 13 -10.93 0.51 -7.83
CA ASN A 13 -10.81 -0.82 -8.42
C ASN A 13 -9.48 -1.47 -8.03
N PHE A 14 -8.37 -0.73 -8.11
CA PHE A 14 -7.05 -1.22 -7.68
C PHE A 14 -7.06 -1.67 -6.21
N ILE A 15 -7.55 -0.83 -5.30
CA ILE A 15 -7.64 -1.17 -3.86
C ILE A 15 -8.53 -2.40 -3.63
N THR A 16 -9.59 -2.57 -4.43
CA THR A 16 -10.51 -3.71 -4.32
C THR A 16 -9.84 -5.01 -4.76
N ASN A 17 -9.17 -4.99 -5.92
CA ASN A 17 -8.44 -6.15 -6.43
C ASN A 17 -7.27 -6.52 -5.51
N LEU A 18 -6.52 -5.52 -5.03
CA LEU A 18 -5.46 -5.72 -4.05
C LEU A 18 -5.99 -6.35 -2.75
N HIS A 19 -7.17 -5.94 -2.28
CA HIS A 19 -7.79 -6.57 -1.12
C HIS A 19 -8.12 -8.05 -1.35
N VAL A 20 -8.68 -8.39 -2.52
CA VAL A 20 -8.99 -9.78 -2.88
C VAL A 20 -7.73 -10.63 -2.89
N ALA A 21 -6.63 -10.12 -3.47
CA ALA A 21 -5.36 -10.83 -3.54
C ALA A 21 -4.68 -11.00 -2.16
N LEU A 22 -4.69 -9.97 -1.31
CA LEU A 22 -3.97 -9.99 -0.03
C LEU A 22 -4.73 -10.68 1.11
N LYS A 23 -6.07 -10.75 1.03
CA LYS A 23 -6.92 -11.38 2.06
C LYS A 23 -6.54 -12.85 2.34
N PRO A 24 -6.37 -13.75 1.35
CA PRO A 24 -5.97 -15.13 1.61
C PRO A 24 -4.56 -15.24 2.20
N LEU A 25 -3.71 -14.23 1.99
CA LEU A 25 -2.35 -14.18 2.55
C LEU A 25 -2.31 -13.68 4.01
N GLY A 26 -3.47 -13.37 4.60
CA GLY A 26 -3.60 -12.97 6.01
C GLY A 26 -3.49 -11.46 6.26
N PHE A 27 -3.46 -10.62 5.22
CA PHE A 27 -3.49 -9.17 5.40
C PHE A 27 -4.88 -8.67 5.81
N LYS A 28 -4.91 -7.82 6.83
CA LYS A 28 -6.09 -7.07 7.27
C LYS A 28 -6.08 -5.69 6.65
N LYS A 29 -7.22 -5.25 6.11
CA LYS A 29 -7.39 -3.92 5.50
C LYS A 29 -7.96 -2.93 6.51
N LYS A 30 -7.37 -1.74 6.61
CA LYS A 30 -7.87 -0.57 7.34
C LYS A 30 -7.74 0.66 6.43
N ARG A 31 -8.88 1.19 5.95
CA ARG A 31 -8.92 2.27 4.94
C ARG A 31 -8.11 1.92 3.68
N HIS A 32 -7.00 2.62 3.44
CA HIS A 32 -6.10 2.46 2.29
C HIS A 32 -4.82 1.72 2.65
N THR A 33 -4.77 1.12 3.84
CA THR A 33 -3.62 0.40 4.37
C THR A 33 -3.98 -1.07 4.56
N PHE A 34 -3.06 -1.96 4.23
CA PHE A 34 -3.11 -3.38 4.46
C PHE A 34 -1.98 -3.74 5.42
N CYS A 35 -2.27 -4.53 6.45
CA CYS A 35 -1.29 -4.92 7.45
C CYS A 35 -1.37 -6.42 7.74
N LYS A 36 -0.22 -7.08 7.84
CA LYS A 36 -0.07 -8.47 8.29
C LYS A 36 1.01 -8.53 9.36
N ALA A 37 0.75 -9.22 10.46
CA ALA A 37 1.78 -9.56 11.43
C ALA A 37 2.30 -10.96 11.09
N GLU A 38 3.60 -11.09 10.83
CA GLU A 38 4.24 -12.35 10.46
C GLU A 38 5.74 -12.31 10.79
N ASN A 39 6.28 -13.41 11.34
CA ASN A 39 7.70 -13.58 11.64
C ASN A 39 8.32 -12.47 12.51
N GLY A 40 7.56 -11.92 13.46
CA GLY A 40 8.03 -10.83 14.33
C GLY A 40 7.98 -9.44 13.71
N PHE A 41 7.36 -9.29 12.53
CA PHE A 41 7.23 -8.00 11.84
C PHE A 41 5.79 -7.68 11.49
N TYR A 42 5.44 -6.40 11.56
CA TYR A 42 4.32 -5.83 10.83
C TYR A 42 4.76 -5.53 9.39
N LYS A 43 4.08 -6.14 8.43
CA LYS A 43 4.20 -5.92 6.99
C LYS A 43 3.06 -5.00 6.55
N LEU A 44 3.38 -3.81 6.04
CA LEU A 44 2.41 -2.78 5.67
C LEU A 44 2.45 -2.48 4.17
N ILE A 45 1.28 -2.29 3.58
CA ILE A 45 1.09 -1.76 2.23
C ILE A 45 0.11 -0.60 2.32
N ASN A 46 0.48 0.59 1.86
CA ASN A 46 -0.35 1.78 1.92
C ASN A 46 -0.51 2.42 0.54
N ILE A 47 -1.76 2.62 0.13
CA ILE A 47 -2.10 3.35 -1.10
C ILE A 47 -2.24 4.83 -0.77
N GLN A 48 -1.38 5.65 -1.36
CA GLN A 48 -1.32 7.09 -1.13
C GLN A 48 -1.61 7.86 -2.41
N LYS A 49 -2.66 8.68 -2.39
CA LYS A 49 -2.98 9.56 -3.51
C LYS A 49 -1.94 10.67 -3.69
N SER A 50 -1.60 10.99 -4.93
CA SER A 50 -0.80 12.18 -5.26
C SER A 50 -1.59 13.47 -5.03
N GLN A 51 -0.92 14.50 -4.54
CA GLN A 51 -1.50 15.83 -4.38
C GLN A 51 -1.40 16.67 -5.67
N PHE A 52 -0.43 16.35 -6.53
CA PHE A 52 -0.05 17.16 -7.68
C PHE A 52 -0.65 16.65 -9.00
N GLU A 53 -0.85 15.34 -9.11
CA GLU A 53 -1.26 14.67 -10.35
C GLU A 53 -2.37 13.65 -10.08
N ASP A 54 -3.03 13.19 -11.14
CA ASP A 54 -4.07 12.15 -11.07
C ASP A 54 -3.42 10.76 -11.08
N SER A 55 -2.66 10.49 -10.02
CA SER A 55 -1.92 9.25 -9.79
C SER A 55 -1.99 8.86 -8.30
N PHE A 56 -1.59 7.63 -8.01
CA PHE A 56 -1.37 7.16 -6.65
C PHE A 56 -0.07 6.37 -6.56
N TYR A 57 0.45 6.30 -5.34
CA TYR A 57 1.67 5.59 -4.97
C TYR A 57 1.34 4.40 -4.09
N VAL A 58 2.11 3.33 -4.23
CA VAL A 58 2.07 2.18 -3.32
C VAL A 58 3.30 2.26 -2.43
N ASN A 59 3.12 2.56 -1.16
CA ASN A 59 4.18 2.49 -0.17
C ASN A 59 4.15 1.10 0.48
N ILE A 60 5.30 0.46 0.62
CA ILE A 60 5.47 -0.81 1.33
C ILE A 60 6.42 -0.58 2.49
N GLY A 61 6.14 -1.17 3.65
CA GLY A 61 6.96 -1.02 4.83
C GLY A 61 6.96 -2.25 5.75
N VAL A 62 8.03 -2.35 6.54
CA VAL A 62 8.24 -3.37 7.56
C VAL A 62 8.57 -2.65 8.87
N HIS A 63 7.94 -3.09 9.96
CA HIS A 63 8.22 -2.62 11.30
C HIS A 63 8.34 -3.80 12.27
N PRO A 64 9.37 -3.88 13.13
CA PRO A 64 9.49 -4.97 14.10
C PRO A 64 8.40 -4.87 15.17
N ILE A 65 7.78 -5.99 15.51
CA ILE A 65 6.78 -6.05 16.58
C ILE A 65 7.48 -5.80 17.91
N GLY A 66 6.92 -4.92 18.74
CA GLY A 66 7.46 -4.60 20.06
C GLY A 66 8.61 -3.61 20.06
N LEU A 67 9.00 -3.05 18.90
CA LEU A 67 10.01 -1.99 18.84
C LEU A 67 9.45 -0.72 19.52
N PRO A 68 10.06 -0.24 20.61
CA PRO A 68 9.62 1.00 21.25
C PRO A 68 9.93 2.20 20.37
N GLN A 69 9.00 3.15 20.32
CA GLN A 69 9.18 4.45 19.68
C GLN A 69 9.19 5.53 20.75
N LEU A 70 10.03 6.56 20.56
CA LEU A 70 10.04 7.73 21.43
C LEU A 70 8.94 8.69 20.99
N ILE A 71 7.88 8.78 21.79
CA ILE A 71 6.72 9.64 21.54
C ILE A 71 6.59 10.57 22.73
N THR A 72 6.67 11.88 22.49
CA THR A 72 6.55 12.90 23.56
C THR A 72 7.43 12.56 24.77
N ASP A 73 8.72 12.27 24.52
CA ASP A 73 9.73 11.89 25.50
C ASP A 73 9.47 10.60 26.29
N GLN A 74 8.52 9.77 25.85
CA GLN A 74 8.22 8.47 26.44
C GLN A 74 8.45 7.34 25.45
N LEU A 75 9.11 6.27 25.90
CA LEU A 75 9.20 5.03 25.13
C LEU A 75 7.86 4.30 25.20
N GLN A 76 7.22 4.14 24.04
CA GLN A 76 5.93 3.47 23.91
C GLN A 76 5.99 2.43 22.79
N ILE A 77 5.35 1.28 23.02
CA ILE A 77 5.16 0.27 21.97
C ILE A 77 3.84 0.59 21.28
N GLN A 78 3.90 0.96 20.00
CA GLN A 78 2.71 1.19 19.19
C GLN A 78 2.23 -0.11 18.56
N GLU A 79 0.94 -0.44 18.73
CA GLU A 79 0.31 -1.56 18.02
C GLU A 79 -0.33 -1.16 16.68
N ASN A 80 -0.61 0.15 16.50
CA ASN A 80 -1.19 0.72 15.28
C ASN A 80 -0.14 1.45 14.45
N ILE A 81 0.85 0.69 13.96
CA ILE A 81 1.95 1.22 13.15
C ILE A 81 1.44 1.90 11.87
N SER A 82 1.91 3.12 11.61
CA SER A 82 1.75 3.79 10.32
C SER A 82 2.86 3.38 9.34
N ILE A 83 2.62 3.55 8.05
CA ILE A 83 3.66 3.33 7.04
C ILE A 83 4.89 4.24 7.26
N PHE A 84 4.68 5.43 7.83
CA PHE A 84 5.74 6.39 8.14
C PHE A 84 6.54 6.03 9.40
N ASP A 85 6.04 5.10 10.22
CA ASP A 85 6.73 4.60 11.40
C ASP A 85 7.56 3.34 11.07
N CYS A 86 7.46 2.81 9.85
CA CYS A 86 8.17 1.60 9.44
C CYS A 86 9.68 1.84 9.41
N ILE A 87 10.46 0.89 9.93
CA ILE A 87 11.92 0.99 9.96
C ILE A 87 12.53 0.82 8.57
N LEU A 88 11.89 0.01 7.73
CA LEU A 88 12.19 -0.10 6.31
C LEU A 88 10.93 0.29 5.53
N GLN A 89 11.11 1.18 4.56
CA GLN A 89 10.03 1.63 3.69
C GLN A 89 10.56 1.79 2.27
N THR A 90 9.76 1.40 1.29
CA THR A 90 9.97 1.74 -0.11
C THR A 90 8.66 2.20 -0.74
N ARG A 91 8.77 2.90 -1.86
CA ARG A 91 7.64 3.30 -2.70
C ARG A 91 7.79 2.64 -4.05
N ILE A 92 6.77 1.91 -4.49
CA ILE A 92 6.68 1.51 -5.88
C ILE A 92 6.28 2.75 -6.70
N GLU A 93 6.97 2.96 -7.82
CA GLU A 93 6.82 4.12 -8.71
C GLU A 93 5.35 4.46 -9.04
N PRO A 94 5.04 5.74 -9.33
CA PRO A 94 3.68 6.22 -9.53
C PRO A 94 2.90 5.45 -10.60
N ILE A 95 1.68 5.06 -10.24
CA ILE A 95 0.73 4.51 -11.21
C ILE A 95 0.03 5.67 -11.91
N HIS A 96 0.51 6.00 -13.12
CA HIS A 96 -0.07 7.07 -13.95
C HIS A 96 -1.38 6.58 -14.61
N MET A 97 -2.51 7.18 -14.25
CA MET A 97 -3.83 6.76 -14.77
C MET A 97 -3.99 6.95 -16.28
N LYS A 98 -3.25 7.88 -16.90
CA LYS A 98 -3.36 8.20 -18.33
C LYS A 98 -2.57 7.25 -19.26
N GLN A 99 -1.49 6.62 -18.81
CA GLN A 99 -0.72 5.68 -19.64
C GLN A 99 -1.43 4.33 -19.80
N ASN A 100 -2.27 3.95 -18.83
CA ASN A 100 -3.08 2.73 -18.92
C ASN A 100 -4.16 2.79 -20.00
N GLN A 101 -4.45 3.96 -20.60
CA GLN A 101 -5.41 4.09 -21.72
C GLN A 101 -4.96 3.36 -23.00
N LEU A 102 -3.66 3.12 -23.20
CA LEU A 102 -3.17 2.33 -24.35
C LEU A 102 -3.42 0.82 -24.22
N LEU A 103 -3.73 0.33 -23.02
CA LEU A 103 -4.08 -1.08 -22.75
C LEU A 103 -5.59 -1.35 -22.88
N HIS A 104 -6.43 -0.32 -23.05
CA HIS A 104 -7.89 -0.45 -23.15
C HIS A 104 -8.40 -1.12 -24.43
N ASN A 105 -7.52 -1.45 -25.39
CA ASN A 105 -7.89 -2.20 -26.59
C ASN A 105 -7.76 -3.72 -26.43
N VAL A 106 -7.34 -4.21 -25.25
CA VAL A 106 -7.37 -5.63 -24.95
C VAL A 106 -8.54 -5.89 -24.01
N SER A 107 -9.55 -6.57 -24.55
CA SER A 107 -10.74 -7.02 -23.83
C SER A 107 -10.36 -7.69 -22.50
N HIS A 108 -10.96 -7.23 -21.40
CA HIS A 108 -10.88 -7.86 -20.08
C HIS A 108 -9.50 -7.92 -19.40
N GLU A 109 -8.55 -7.06 -19.76
CA GLU A 109 -7.27 -7.04 -19.03
C GLU A 109 -7.36 -6.15 -17.78
N THR A 110 -7.32 -6.86 -16.64
CA THR A 110 -6.83 -6.39 -15.36
C THR A 110 -5.78 -5.30 -15.53
N ILE A 111 -5.93 -4.17 -14.82
CA ILE A 111 -4.78 -3.32 -14.42
C ILE A 111 -3.61 -4.28 -14.16
N ASP A 112 -2.42 -4.02 -14.71
CA ASP A 112 -1.23 -4.89 -14.68
C ASP A 112 -0.70 -5.06 -13.23
N ILE A 113 -1.56 -5.59 -12.38
CA ILE A 113 -1.42 -6.03 -11.01
C ILE A 113 -0.33 -7.11 -10.89
N PRO A 114 -0.07 -8.00 -11.88
CA PRO A 114 0.99 -8.99 -11.78
C PRO A 114 2.37 -8.39 -11.43
N ASN A 115 2.78 -7.31 -12.09
CA ASN A 115 4.08 -6.69 -11.85
C ASN A 115 4.21 -6.04 -10.46
N TYR A 116 3.14 -5.41 -9.96
CA TYR A 116 3.12 -4.82 -8.63
C TYR A 116 3.02 -5.87 -7.53
N LEU A 117 2.20 -6.92 -7.71
CA LEU A 117 2.13 -8.02 -6.77
C LEU A 117 3.45 -8.77 -6.68
N SER A 118 4.12 -9.02 -7.81
CA SER A 118 5.48 -9.58 -7.82
C SER A 118 6.42 -8.72 -6.98
N THR A 119 6.48 -7.40 -7.23
CA THR A 119 7.33 -6.49 -6.45
C THR A 119 6.99 -6.51 -4.95
N ILE A 120 5.70 -6.56 -4.59
CA ILE A 120 5.25 -6.64 -3.20
C ILE A 120 5.66 -7.99 -2.56
N PHE A 121 5.48 -9.09 -3.29
CA PHE A 121 5.78 -10.44 -2.82
C PHE A 121 7.28 -10.69 -2.72
N ASP A 122 8.06 -10.27 -3.71
CA ASP A 122 9.52 -10.27 -3.68
C ASP A 122 10.04 -9.54 -2.44
N TRP A 123 9.46 -8.36 -2.14
CA TRP A 123 9.87 -7.57 -0.97
C TRP A 123 9.51 -8.24 0.37
N PHE A 124 8.41 -8.98 0.42
CA PHE A 124 8.01 -9.72 1.61
C PHE A 124 8.55 -11.16 1.67
N HIS A 125 9.26 -11.61 0.64
CA HIS A 125 9.67 -13.00 0.40
C HIS A 125 8.50 -13.99 0.56
N VAL A 126 7.36 -13.71 -0.09
CA VAL A 126 6.13 -14.52 -0.05
C VAL A 126 5.86 -15.18 -1.40
#